data_AF-A0A7W0X5B0-F1
#
_entry.id   AF-A0A7W0X5B0-F1
#
_cell.length_a   1.000
_cell.length_b   1.000
_cell.length_c   1.000
_cell.angle_alpha   90.00
_cell.angle_beta   90.00
_cell.angle_gamma   90.00
#
_symmetry.space_group_name_H-M   'P 1'
#
loop_
_entity.id
_entity.type
_entity.pdbx_description
1 polymer ?
#
loop_
_entity_poly.entity_id
_entity_poly.type
_entity_poly.pdbx_seq_one_letter_code
_entity_poly.pdbx_strand_id
1 'polypeptide(L)' 'SLTVNAVDDTRLTANLIPHTLAATNLKRLTPGDRVNLEIDLIARYVERMFSYRG' A
#
# COMPACT_ATOMS: atom_id res chain seq x y z
N SER A 1 -3.19 -7.78 0.38
CA SER A 1 -3.27 -6.73 1.42
C SER A 1 -1.96 -6.72 2.20
N LEU A 2 -1.42 -5.53 2.44
CA LEU A 2 -0.17 -5.31 3.19
C LEU A 2 -0.40 -4.15 4.15
N THR A 3 0.27 -4.17 5.30
CA THR A 3 0.22 -3.09 6.28
C THR A 3 1.30 -2.05 5.96
N VAL A 4 0.91 -0.78 5.87
CA VAL A 4 1.85 0.34 5.71
C VAL A 4 2.54 0.60 7.04
N ASN A 5 3.87 0.61 7.05
CA ASN A 5 4.69 0.91 8.22
C ASN A 5 5.11 2.38 8.30
N ALA A 6 5.38 3.01 7.16
CA ALA A 6 5.76 4.42 7.08
C ALA A 6 5.31 5.02 5.75
N VAL A 7 5.06 6.33 5.76
CA VAL A 7 4.78 7.15 4.58
C VAL A 7 5.67 8.38 4.64
N ASP A 8 6.33 8.69 3.53
CA ASP A 8 7.17 9.88 3.35
C ASP A 8 6.91 10.47 1.96
N ASP A 9 6.22 11.60 1.92
CA ASP A 9 5.74 12.25 0.69
C ASP A 9 5.04 11.27 -0.28
N THR A 10 5.72 10.89 -1.35
CA THR A 10 5.22 9.96 -2.38
C THR A 10 5.72 8.52 -2.22
N ARG A 11 6.34 8.20 -1.08
CA ARG A 11 6.90 6.89 -0.76
C ARG A 11 6.15 6.23 0.40
N LEU A 12 5.97 4.92 0.28
CA LEU A 12 5.42 4.08 1.34
C LEU A 12 6.37 2.91 1.61
N THR A 13 6.42 2.48 2.86
CA THR A 13 7.21 1.34 3.31
C THR A 13 6.29 0.31 3.94
N ALA A 14 6.49 -0.97 3.61
CA ALA A 14 5.79 -2.10 4.19
C ALA A 14 6.76 -3.26 4.46
N ASN A 15 6.59 -3.94 5.58
CA ASN A 15 7.37 -5.11 5.96
C ASN A 15 6.72 -6.38 5.42
N LEU A 16 7.52 -7.24 4.78
CA LEU A 16 7.06 -8.50 4.22
C LEU A 16 7.59 -9.67 5.04
N ILE A 17 6.69 -10.51 5.53
CA ILE A 17 7.05 -11.75 6.22
C ILE A 17 7.40 -12.85 5.18
N PRO A 18 8.20 -13.88 5.55
CA PRO A 18 8.62 -14.93 4.63
C PRO A 18 7.46 -15.65 3.93
N HIS A 19 6.35 -15.89 4.64
CA HIS A 19 5.17 -16.52 4.05
C HIS A 19 4.56 -15.68 2.92
N THR A 20 4.44 -14.36 3.10
CA THR A 20 3.93 -13.44 2.08
C THR A 20 4.85 -13.37 0.87
N LEU A 21 6.17 -13.37 1.08
CA LEU A 21 7.15 -13.43 -0.02
C LEU A 21 7.08 -14.74 -0.79
N ALA A 22 6.83 -15.87 -0.10
CA ALA A 22 6.70 -17.18 -0.72
C ALA A 22 5.39 -17.31 -1.54
N ALA A 23 4.29 -16.75 -1.02
CA ALA A 23 2.96 -16.85 -1.62
C ALA A 23 2.68 -15.79 -2.71
N THR A 24 3.58 -14.83 -2.93
CA THR A 24 3.36 -13.73 -3.88
C THR A 24 4.53 -13.55 -4.86
N ASN A 25 4.31 -12.74 -5.88
CA ASN A 25 5.35 -12.39 -6.86
C ASN A 25 6.31 -11.30 -6.37
N LEU A 26 6.10 -10.76 -5.17
CA LEU A 26 6.86 -9.63 -4.63
C LEU A 26 8.35 -9.95 -4.46
N LYS A 27 8.70 -11.21 -4.21
CA LYS A 27 10.11 -11.66 -4.10
C LYS A 27 10.93 -11.49 -5.38
N ARG A 28 10.28 -11.26 -6.53
CA ARG A 28 10.95 -11.09 -7.83
C ARG A 28 11.11 -9.63 -8.24
N LEU A 29 10.55 -8.71 -7.47
CA LEU A 29 10.63 -7.28 -7.77
C LEU A 29 12.04 -6.76 -7.48
N THR A 30 12.46 -5.84 -8.33
CA THR A 30 13.71 -5.10 -8.23
C THR A 30 13.43 -3.59 -8.20
N PRO A 31 14.35 -2.76 -7.67
CA PRO A 31 14.16 -1.31 -7.68
C PRO A 31 13.88 -0.77 -9.09
N GLY A 32 12.77 -0.04 -9.25
CA GLY A 32 12.30 0.48 -10.54
C GLY A 32 11.13 -0.29 -11.15
N ASP A 33 10.84 -1.51 -10.66
CA ASP A 33 9.69 -2.27 -11.11
C ASP A 33 8.38 -1.59 -10.72
N ARG A 34 7.41 -1.62 -11.64
CA ARG A 34 6.06 -1.12 -11.39
C ARG A 34 5.25 -2.19 -10.66
N VAL A 35 4.46 -1.73 -9.71
CA VAL A 35 3.48 -2.54 -8.99
C VAL A 35 2.11 -1.92 -9.12
N ASN A 36 1.08 -2.75 -9.03
CA ASN A 36 -0.29 -2.26 -8.91
C ASN A 36 -0.51 -1.81 -7.47
N LEU A 37 -0.89 -0.54 -7.29
CA LEU A 37 -1.26 0.02 -6.00
C LEU A 37 -2.78 0.23 -5.98
N GLU A 38 -3.44 -0.39 -5.01
CA GLU A 38 -4.88 -0.23 -4.78
C GLU A 38 -5.09 0.44 -3.42
N ILE A 39 -5.94 1.47 -3.40
CA ILE A 39 -6.27 2.23 -2.19
C ILE A 39 -7.35 1.47 -1.41
N ASP A 40 -7.24 1.46 -0.08
CA ASP A 40 -8.28 0.90 0.77
C ASP A 40 -9.62 1.62 0.56
N LEU A 41 -10.69 0.85 0.38
CA LEU A 41 -12.05 1.38 0.22
C LEU A 41 -12.45 2.28 1.39
N ILE A 42 -12.07 1.93 2.62
CA ILE A 42 -12.35 2.74 3.81
C ILE A 42 -11.67 4.09 3.70
N ALA A 43 -10.41 4.14 3.23
CA ALA A 43 -9.69 5.41 3.05
C ALA A 43 -10.43 6.34 2.07
N ARG A 44 -10.99 5.79 0.99
CA ARG A 44 -11.83 6.57 0.05
C ARG A 44 -13.12 7.08 0.69
N TYR A 45 -13.78 6.27 1.52
CA TYR A 45 -14.98 6.73 2.21
C TYR A 45 -14.67 7.80 3.26
N VAL A 46 -13.56 7.66 3.98
CA VAL A 46 -13.09 8.63 4.97
C VAL A 46 -12.77 9.97 4.31
N GLU A 47 -12.02 9.98 3.21
CA GLU A 47 -11.76 11.19 2.41
C GLU A 47 -13.08 11.88 2.02
N ARG A 48 -14.03 11.10 1.49
CA ARG A 48 -15.34 11.62 1.09
C ARG A 48 -16.14 12.19 2.28
N MET A 49 -16.04 11.59 3.47
CA MET A 49 -16.68 12.14 4.67
C MET A 49 -16.05 13.47 5.11
N PHE A 50 -14.73 13.61 5.00
CA PHE A 50 -14.06 14.87 5.30
C PHE A 50 -14.38 15.96 4.26
N SER A 51 -14.54 15.61 2.98
CA SER A 51 -14.89 16.58 1.94
C SER A 51 -16.32 17.12 2.03
N TYR A 52 -17.27 16.34 2.59
CA TYR A 52 -18.64 16.84 2.87
C TYR A 52 -18.74 17.69 4.15
N ARG A 53 -17.70 17.73 4.98
CA ARG A 53 -17.65 18.56 6.21
C ARG A 53 -16.95 19.91 5.97
N GLY A 54 -16.52 20.19 4.75
CA GLY A 54 -15.98 21.48 4.30
C GLY A 54 -17.02 22.33 3.60
#